data_AF-B7FTU6-F1
#
_entry.id   AF-B7FTU6-F1
#
_cell.length_a   1.000
_cell.length_b   1.000
_cell.length_c   1.000
_cell.angle_alpha   90.00
_cell.angle_beta   90.00
_cell.angle_gamma   90.00
#
_symmetry.space_group_name_H-M   'P 1'
#
loop_
_entity.id
_entity.type
_entity.pdbx_description
1 polymer ?
#
loop_
_entity_poly.entity_id
_entity_poly.type
_entity_poly.pdbx_seq_one_letter_code
_entity_poly.pdbx_strand_id
1 'polypeptide(L)'
;MSGVEAEDAKKEVAECEKEIGTIKALLRGLGPAPEDESESNEFKVAFLKVEGLPEEAKPVLKLQISSPVEEATLSEIFDPLAEDTSKMMAVFRAVETNQATMSIEASDADIPLGNAEEVYDLGPLTKFDGMDPKKEYVNELSVKIVPEDGEVAICTVQLRVTYVPSNKDKREELYEQLNKTSQRKAQAVNKLRQVALAASRDAPAGSAGQNKKPAVKPGFLNKPNKEPTKMEAWYNRTLGPDSLLRKLFPVAKNYVLFFGIVGVFHFKGQALALPPPV
;
A
#
# COMPACT_ATOMS: atom_id res chain seq x y z
N MET A 1 -9.45 -0.51 39.16
CA MET A 1 -8.98 -0.02 37.85
C MET A 1 -9.20 -1.04 36.71
N SER A 2 -9.29 -2.35 36.97
CA SER A 2 -9.45 -3.39 35.94
C SER A 2 -10.75 -3.36 35.11
N GLY A 3 -11.84 -2.79 35.64
CA GLY A 3 -13.13 -2.74 34.92
C GLY A 3 -13.14 -1.77 33.74
N VAL A 4 -12.54 -0.59 33.91
CA VAL A 4 -12.52 0.45 32.85
C VAL A 4 -11.66 0.00 31.68
N GLU A 5 -10.47 -0.54 31.95
CA GLU A 5 -9.57 -1.06 30.91
C GLU A 5 -10.18 -2.21 30.10
N ALA A 6 -11.00 -3.06 30.75
CA ALA A 6 -11.72 -4.13 30.07
C ALA A 6 -12.80 -3.58 29.13
N GLU A 7 -13.57 -2.58 29.55
CA GLU A 7 -14.61 -1.96 28.73
C GLU A 7 -14.02 -1.18 27.55
N ASP A 8 -12.92 -0.46 27.78
CA ASP A 8 -12.19 0.26 26.72
C ASP A 8 -11.66 -0.70 25.66
N ALA A 9 -11.03 -1.80 26.07
CA ALA A 9 -10.52 -2.79 25.11
C ALA A 9 -11.65 -3.54 24.38
N LYS A 10 -12.82 -3.75 24.99
CA LYS A 10 -14.01 -4.29 24.29
C LYS A 10 -14.51 -3.32 23.23
N LYS A 11 -14.58 -2.03 23.57
CA LYS A 11 -14.98 -0.97 22.65
C LYS A 11 -14.01 -0.88 21.47
N GLU A 12 -12.70 -0.90 21.72
CA GLU A 12 -11.66 -0.90 20.69
C GLU A 12 -11.79 -2.11 19.74
N VAL A 13 -12.07 -3.31 20.26
CA VAL A 13 -12.32 -4.50 19.43
C VAL A 13 -13.56 -4.32 18.55
N ALA A 14 -14.67 -3.81 19.11
CA ALA A 14 -15.90 -3.60 18.36
C ALA A 14 -15.73 -2.56 17.23
N GLU A 15 -15.00 -1.48 17.50
CA GLU A 15 -14.64 -0.46 16.50
C GLU A 15 -13.77 -1.05 15.38
N CYS A 16 -12.73 -1.81 15.73
CA CYS A 16 -11.89 -2.47 14.73
C CYS A 16 -12.68 -3.48 13.88
N GLU A 17 -13.65 -4.20 14.45
CA GLU A 17 -14.51 -5.11 13.70
C GLU A 17 -15.40 -4.38 12.70
N LYS A 18 -15.98 -3.26 13.10
CA LYS A 18 -16.76 -2.39 12.22
C LYS A 18 -15.91 -1.87 11.07
N GLU A 19 -14.72 -1.35 11.36
CA GLU A 19 -13.77 -0.86 10.34
C GLU A 19 -13.36 -1.97 9.37
N ILE A 20 -12.97 -3.15 9.87
CA ILE A 20 -12.63 -4.30 9.00
C ILE A 20 -13.82 -4.67 8.11
N GLY A 21 -15.04 -4.60 8.63
CA GLY A 21 -16.27 -4.80 7.86
C GLY A 21 -16.40 -3.79 6.71
N THR A 22 -16.19 -2.51 7.00
CA THR A 22 -16.21 -1.42 6.01
C THR A 22 -15.11 -1.60 4.96
N ILE A 23 -13.86 -1.84 5.36
CA ILE A 23 -12.73 -2.04 4.44
C ILE A 23 -13.00 -3.22 3.50
N LYS A 24 -13.51 -4.34 4.02
CA LYS A 24 -13.89 -5.50 3.19
C LYS A 24 -15.06 -5.21 2.26
N ALA A 25 -16.00 -4.33 2.64
CA ALA A 25 -17.07 -3.90 1.76
C ALA A 25 -16.52 -3.03 0.61
N LEU A 26 -15.63 -2.08 0.91
CA LEU A 26 -14.95 -1.24 -0.07
C LEU A 26 -14.10 -2.07 -1.04
N LEU A 27 -13.27 -3.00 -0.53
CA LEU A 27 -12.48 -3.92 -1.35
C LEU A 27 -13.33 -4.77 -2.30
N ARG A 28 -14.53 -5.19 -1.87
CA ARG A 28 -15.47 -5.90 -2.75
C ARG A 28 -16.10 -4.97 -3.79
N GLY A 29 -16.34 -3.71 -3.45
CA GLY A 29 -16.86 -2.68 -4.35
C GLY A 29 -15.90 -2.34 -5.49
N LEU A 30 -14.58 -2.47 -5.29
CA LEU A 30 -13.57 -2.28 -6.32
C LEU A 30 -13.51 -3.41 -7.36
N GLY A 31 -14.30 -4.47 -7.21
CA GLY A 31 -14.35 -5.59 -8.16
C GLY A 31 -13.18 -6.58 -8.02
N PRO A 32 -13.03 -7.52 -8.97
CA PRO A 32 -11.90 -8.44 -9.00
C PRO A 32 -10.57 -7.67 -9.09
N ALA A 33 -9.47 -8.31 -8.72
CA ALA A 33 -8.16 -7.71 -8.89
C ALA A 33 -8.00 -7.31 -10.37
N PRO A 34 -7.56 -6.07 -10.64
CA PRO A 34 -7.37 -5.64 -12.01
C PRO A 34 -6.43 -6.61 -12.71
N GLU A 35 -6.83 -7.06 -13.90
CA GLU A 35 -5.88 -7.58 -14.89
C GLU A 35 -4.99 -6.41 -15.34
N ASP A 36 -3.83 -6.68 -15.93
CA ASP A 36 -2.77 -5.69 -16.22
C ASP A 36 -3.23 -4.46 -17.06
N GLU A 37 -4.46 -4.47 -17.60
CA GLU A 37 -5.09 -3.39 -18.37
C GLU A 37 -5.95 -2.40 -17.57
N SER A 38 -5.91 -2.39 -16.23
CA SER A 38 -6.72 -1.43 -15.47
C SER A 38 -6.32 0.03 -15.67
N GLU A 39 -7.30 0.94 -15.54
CA GLU A 39 -7.09 2.39 -15.55
C GLU A 39 -5.92 2.78 -14.63
N SER A 40 -4.83 3.27 -15.25
CA SER A 40 -3.66 3.79 -14.55
C SER A 40 -4.03 5.03 -13.75
N ASN A 41 -3.31 5.29 -12.66
CA ASN A 41 -3.45 6.54 -11.93
C ASN A 41 -3.04 7.73 -12.79
N GLU A 42 -3.57 8.91 -12.45
CA GLU A 42 -3.22 10.17 -13.10
C GLU A 42 -2.70 11.15 -12.05
N PHE A 43 -1.56 11.76 -12.34
CA PHE A 43 -0.99 12.85 -11.57
C PHE A 43 -1.02 14.12 -12.43
N LYS A 44 -1.77 15.12 -12.01
CA LYS A 44 -2.01 16.35 -12.77
C LYS A 44 -1.39 17.53 -12.03
N VAL A 45 -0.71 18.40 -12.77
CA VAL A 45 -0.10 19.61 -12.22
C VAL A 45 -0.58 20.80 -13.03
N ALA A 46 -1.28 21.73 -12.39
CA ALA A 46 -1.77 22.95 -13.02
C ALA A 46 -1.08 24.19 -12.43
N PHE A 47 -0.73 25.13 -13.29
CA PHE A 47 -0.01 26.34 -12.91
C PHE A 47 -1.00 27.43 -12.44
N LEU A 48 -1.08 27.76 -11.14
CA LEU A 48 -2.11 28.68 -10.62
C LEU A 48 -1.72 30.16 -10.65
N LYS A 49 -0.54 30.52 -10.13
CA LYS A 49 -0.07 31.90 -10.07
C LYS A 49 1.43 31.99 -9.81
N VAL A 50 2.02 33.13 -10.13
CA VAL A 50 3.39 33.49 -9.78
C VAL A 50 3.40 34.77 -8.96
N GLU A 51 4.23 34.79 -7.93
CA GLU A 51 4.51 35.94 -7.08
C GLU A 51 5.98 36.34 -7.18
N GLY A 52 6.28 37.63 -7.19
CA GLY A 52 7.65 38.16 -7.22
C GLY A 52 8.19 38.52 -8.61
N LEU A 53 7.46 38.21 -9.70
CA LEU A 53 7.80 38.65 -11.06
C LEU A 53 7.00 39.90 -11.46
N PRO A 54 7.54 40.72 -12.37
CA PRO A 54 6.80 41.83 -12.98
C PRO A 54 5.62 41.32 -13.83
N GLU A 55 4.61 42.16 -14.05
CA GLU A 55 3.38 41.76 -14.77
C GLU A 55 3.62 41.40 -16.24
N GLU A 56 4.71 41.88 -16.84
CA GLU A 56 5.11 41.56 -18.21
C GLU A 56 5.76 40.18 -18.35
N ALA A 57 6.19 39.56 -17.24
CA ALA A 57 6.86 38.27 -17.26
C ALA A 57 5.91 37.16 -17.71
N LYS A 58 6.43 36.23 -18.51
CA LYS A 58 5.72 35.06 -19.03
C LYS A 58 6.53 33.80 -18.71
N PRO A 59 6.56 33.40 -17.44
CA PRO A 59 7.34 32.25 -17.02
C PRO A 59 6.79 30.97 -17.67
N VAL A 60 7.70 30.17 -18.20
CA VAL A 60 7.46 28.83 -18.74
C VAL A 60 8.07 27.83 -17.77
N LEU A 61 7.23 26.93 -17.25
CA LEU A 61 7.62 25.90 -16.30
C LEU A 61 7.84 24.57 -17.02
N LYS A 62 9.01 23.97 -16.84
CA LYS A 62 9.31 22.61 -17.26
C LYS A 62 9.25 21.70 -16.03
N LEU A 63 8.33 20.75 -16.07
CA LEU A 63 8.12 19.75 -15.03
C LEU A 63 8.73 18.44 -15.49
N GLN A 64 9.44 17.75 -14.58
CA GLN A 64 9.97 16.42 -14.85
C GLN A 64 9.63 15.50 -13.67
N ILE A 65 9.12 14.31 -13.98
CA ILE A 65 8.86 13.24 -13.02
C ILE A 65 9.90 12.13 -13.22
N SER A 66 10.33 11.47 -12.14
CA SER A 66 11.36 10.43 -12.19
C SER A 66 10.85 9.00 -12.44
N SER A 67 9.57 8.70 -12.22
CA SER A 67 8.98 7.38 -12.53
C SER A 67 7.48 7.47 -12.90
N PRO A 68 7.12 7.22 -14.17
CA PRO A 68 8.01 7.11 -15.33
C PRO A 68 8.78 8.42 -15.58
N VAL A 69 9.91 8.34 -16.27
CA VAL A 69 10.66 9.53 -16.67
C VAL A 69 9.90 10.24 -17.78
N GLU A 70 9.14 11.26 -17.40
CA GLU A 70 8.29 12.07 -18.28
C GLU A 70 8.54 13.55 -18.01
N GLU A 71 8.41 14.36 -19.07
CA GLU A 71 8.58 15.81 -19.02
C GLU A 71 7.35 16.50 -19.61
N ALA A 72 6.95 17.62 -19.01
CA ALA A 72 5.86 18.45 -19.49
C ALA A 72 6.20 19.93 -19.35
N THR A 73 5.60 20.78 -20.19
CA THR A 73 5.85 22.22 -20.17
C THR A 73 4.54 22.97 -19.98
N LEU A 74 4.50 23.87 -19.00
CA LEU A 74 3.37 24.76 -18.73
C LEU A 74 3.78 26.19 -19.08
N SER A 75 3.08 26.80 -20.04
CA SER A 75 3.37 28.15 -20.51
C SER A 75 2.30 29.17 -20.12
N GLU A 76 1.18 28.72 -19.58
CA GLU A 76 0.01 29.56 -19.29
C GLU A 76 -0.53 29.28 -17.89
N ILE A 77 -1.05 30.31 -17.23
CA ILE A 77 -1.74 30.19 -15.95
C ILE A 77 -3.08 29.48 -16.17
N PHE A 78 -3.42 28.58 -15.26
CA PHE A 78 -4.61 27.74 -15.29
C PHE A 78 -5.88 28.56 -15.16
N ASP A 79 -6.67 28.53 -16.23
CA ASP A 79 -8.05 29.01 -16.27
C ASP A 79 -9.01 27.80 -16.37
N PRO A 80 -9.87 27.56 -15.36
CA PRO A 80 -10.83 26.46 -15.40
C PRO A 80 -11.90 26.61 -16.51
N LEU A 81 -12.01 27.78 -17.14
CA LEU A 81 -12.95 28.05 -18.22
C LEU A 81 -12.32 27.90 -19.62
N ALA A 82 -11.00 27.70 -19.72
CA ALA A 82 -10.33 27.52 -21.00
C ALA A 82 -10.75 26.20 -21.67
N GLU A 83 -10.99 26.24 -22.98
CA GLU A 83 -11.32 25.04 -23.77
C GLU A 83 -10.12 24.09 -23.93
N ASP A 84 -8.90 24.65 -23.96
CA ASP A 84 -7.65 23.91 -24.08
C ASP A 84 -6.79 24.10 -22.83
N THR A 85 -6.69 23.05 -22.01
CA THR A 85 -5.87 23.05 -20.79
C THR A 85 -4.47 22.47 -21.00
N SER A 86 -4.09 22.08 -22.22
CA SER A 86 -2.84 21.34 -22.47
C SER A 86 -1.58 22.12 -22.11
N LYS A 87 -1.62 23.44 -22.21
CA LYS A 87 -0.51 24.34 -21.83
C LYS A 87 -0.55 24.81 -20.37
N MET A 88 -1.67 24.55 -19.69
CA MET A 88 -1.94 25.01 -18.33
C MET A 88 -1.85 23.88 -17.31
N MET A 89 -2.01 22.64 -17.76
CA MET A 89 -2.04 21.44 -16.94
C MET A 89 -1.26 20.29 -17.59
N ALA A 90 -0.27 19.78 -16.88
CA ALA A 90 0.45 18.57 -17.23
C ALA A 90 -0.31 17.36 -16.67
N VAL A 91 -0.38 16.28 -17.43
CA VAL A 91 -1.02 15.03 -17.02
C VAL A 91 -0.04 13.89 -17.22
N PHE A 92 0.40 13.31 -16.10
CA PHE A 92 1.28 12.15 -16.06
C PHE A 92 0.47 10.92 -15.70
N ARG A 93 0.72 9.79 -16.38
CA ARG A 93 -0.05 8.55 -16.20
C ARG A 93 0.85 7.46 -15.63
N ALA A 94 0.24 6.51 -14.89
CA ALA A 94 0.95 5.36 -14.34
C ALA A 94 2.15 5.74 -13.44
N VAL A 95 2.01 6.83 -12.67
CA VAL A 95 3.09 7.38 -11.83
C VAL A 95 3.31 6.51 -10.61
N GLU A 96 4.57 6.14 -10.34
CA GLU A 96 4.95 5.37 -9.16
C GLU A 96 5.12 6.29 -7.94
N THR A 97 4.01 6.74 -7.37
CA THR A 97 3.98 7.81 -6.37
C THR A 97 4.85 7.60 -5.14
N ASN A 98 5.14 6.35 -4.77
CA ASN A 98 5.94 6.01 -3.58
C ASN A 98 7.45 6.21 -3.78
N GLN A 99 7.92 6.36 -5.02
CA GLN A 99 9.34 6.50 -5.35
C GLN A 99 9.60 7.68 -6.30
N ALA A 100 8.56 8.15 -6.98
CA ALA A 100 8.65 9.27 -7.89
C ALA A 100 8.87 10.59 -7.16
N THR A 101 9.68 11.41 -7.79
CA THR A 101 10.02 12.77 -7.42
C THR A 101 9.68 13.69 -8.59
N MET A 102 9.42 14.97 -8.29
CA MET A 102 9.15 16.00 -9.28
C MET A 102 10.16 17.13 -9.15
N SER A 103 10.84 17.45 -10.25
CA SER A 103 11.66 18.64 -10.40
C SER A 103 10.95 19.67 -11.27
N ILE A 104 11.23 20.94 -10.99
CA ILE A 104 10.60 22.07 -11.64
C ILE A 104 11.71 23.03 -12.04
N GLU A 105 11.74 23.37 -13.32
CA GLU A 105 12.61 24.38 -13.89
C GLU A 105 11.71 25.49 -14.43
N ALA A 106 12.07 26.75 -14.20
CA ALA A 106 11.36 27.89 -14.73
C ALA A 106 12.28 28.69 -15.65
N SER A 107 11.73 29.15 -16.76
CA SER A 107 12.43 29.99 -17.72
C SER A 107 11.54 31.16 -18.12
N ASP A 108 12.14 32.30 -18.41
CA ASP A 108 11.47 33.47 -18.96
C ASP A 108 12.37 34.04 -20.07
N ALA A 109 11.79 34.77 -21.03
CA ALA A 109 12.55 35.32 -22.14
C ALA A 109 13.58 36.37 -21.69
N ASP A 110 13.23 37.14 -20.65
CA ASP A 110 14.00 38.30 -20.22
C ASP A 110 14.61 38.12 -18.81
N ILE A 111 14.14 37.13 -18.04
CA ILE A 111 14.54 36.92 -16.64
C ILE A 111 15.14 35.51 -16.44
N PRO A 112 16.39 35.38 -15.94
CA PRO A 112 16.98 34.08 -15.63
C PRO A 112 16.41 33.52 -14.32
N LEU A 113 15.34 32.73 -14.40
CA LEU A 113 14.64 32.20 -13.22
C LEU A 113 15.39 31.01 -12.57
N GLY A 114 15.68 29.94 -13.31
CA GLY A 114 16.43 28.79 -12.82
C GLY A 114 15.56 27.62 -12.34
N ASN A 115 15.97 26.96 -11.26
CA ASN A 115 15.36 25.71 -10.78
C ASN A 115 14.59 25.92 -9.48
N ALA A 116 13.69 25.00 -9.16
CA ALA A 116 13.12 24.94 -7.81
C ALA A 116 14.20 24.70 -6.75
N GLU A 117 14.04 25.35 -5.60
CA GLU A 117 14.93 25.20 -4.44
C GLU A 117 15.02 23.74 -3.97
N GLU A 118 13.92 23.00 -4.09
CA GLU A 118 13.78 21.63 -3.62
C GLU A 118 13.21 20.71 -4.71
N VAL A 119 13.58 19.44 -4.64
CA VAL A 119 12.91 18.36 -5.39
C VAL A 119 11.78 17.83 -4.54
N TYR A 120 10.59 17.66 -5.13
CA TYR A 120 9.39 17.31 -4.39
C TYR A 120 9.11 15.81 -4.45
N ASP A 121 9.02 15.16 -3.29
CA ASP A 121 8.55 13.78 -3.19
C ASP A 121 7.05 13.71 -3.49
N LEU A 122 6.64 12.81 -4.37
CA LEU A 122 5.22 12.69 -4.74
C LEU A 122 4.39 11.97 -3.68
N GLY A 123 4.97 11.06 -2.90
CA GLY A 123 4.26 10.26 -1.91
C GLY A 123 3.38 11.07 -0.94
N PRO A 124 3.92 12.12 -0.28
CA PRO A 124 3.11 13.01 0.56
C PRO A 124 2.03 13.78 -0.22
N LEU A 125 2.31 14.17 -1.47
CA LEU A 125 1.39 14.95 -2.32
C LEU A 125 0.26 14.10 -2.90
N THR A 126 0.42 12.79 -2.97
CA THR A 126 -0.58 11.84 -3.50
C THR A 126 -1.22 10.99 -2.42
N LYS A 127 -0.95 11.26 -1.14
CA LYS A 127 -1.53 10.50 -0.05
C LYS A 127 -3.04 10.71 -0.01
N PHE A 128 -3.77 9.60 0.05
CA PHE A 128 -5.22 9.60 0.16
C PHE A 128 -5.71 8.63 1.24
N ASP A 129 -6.95 8.81 1.68
CA ASP A 129 -7.59 7.88 2.62
C ASP A 129 -8.45 6.88 1.85
N GLY A 130 -8.09 5.60 1.91
CA GLY A 130 -8.87 4.50 1.33
C GLY A 130 -10.28 4.38 1.91
N MET A 131 -10.54 4.86 3.13
CA MET A 131 -11.87 4.82 3.77
C MET A 131 -12.84 5.88 3.24
N ASP A 132 -12.32 6.99 2.71
CA ASP A 132 -13.09 8.05 2.07
C ASP A 132 -12.63 8.20 0.61
N PRO A 133 -12.99 7.24 -0.27
CA PRO A 133 -12.53 7.24 -1.64
C PRO A 133 -13.17 8.40 -2.42
N LYS A 134 -12.36 9.43 -2.67
CA LYS A 134 -12.69 10.51 -3.58
C LYS A 134 -12.23 10.15 -4.98
N LYS A 135 -12.88 10.75 -5.97
CA LYS A 135 -12.45 10.63 -7.36
C LYS A 135 -11.09 11.28 -7.56
N GLU A 136 -10.86 12.42 -6.90
CA GLU A 136 -9.69 13.28 -7.09
C GLU A 136 -9.26 13.86 -5.74
N TYR A 137 -7.95 13.96 -5.53
CA TYR A 137 -7.32 14.53 -4.34
C TYR A 137 -6.50 15.73 -4.77
N VAL A 138 -6.81 16.90 -4.22
CA VAL A 138 -6.23 18.17 -4.63
C VAL A 138 -5.35 18.70 -3.52
N ASN A 139 -4.12 19.07 -3.86
CA ASN A 139 -3.16 19.72 -2.99
C ASN A 139 -2.61 20.96 -3.69
N GLU A 140 -2.27 22.00 -2.91
CA GLU A 140 -1.60 23.19 -3.41
C GLU A 140 -0.14 23.16 -2.97
N LEU A 141 0.76 23.44 -3.91
CA LEU A 141 2.20 23.42 -3.72
C LEU A 141 2.77 24.80 -4.01
N SER A 142 3.51 25.36 -3.05
CA SER A 142 4.22 26.63 -3.18
C SER A 142 5.69 26.36 -3.44
N VAL A 143 6.16 26.72 -4.64
CA VAL A 143 7.48 26.39 -5.16
C VAL A 143 8.32 27.65 -5.27
N LYS A 144 9.44 27.69 -4.58
CA LYS A 144 10.40 28.80 -4.69
C LYS A 144 11.38 28.49 -5.81
N ILE A 145 11.56 29.46 -6.71
CA ILE A 145 12.49 29.34 -7.83
C ILE A 145 13.74 30.16 -7.54
N VAL A 146 14.88 29.53 -7.72
CA VAL A 146 16.21 30.05 -7.42
C VAL A 146 17.06 29.99 -8.70
N PRO A 147 17.82 31.06 -9.03
CA PRO A 147 18.70 31.06 -10.19
C PRO A 147 19.85 30.07 -10.00
N GLU A 148 20.42 29.56 -11.10
CA GLU A 148 21.48 28.53 -11.06
C GLU A 148 22.68 28.90 -10.18
N ASP A 149 23.03 30.19 -10.13
CA ASP A 149 24.19 30.71 -9.40
C ASP A 149 23.83 31.43 -8.07
N GLY A 150 22.56 31.43 -7.66
CA GLY A 150 22.11 32.24 -6.51
C GLY A 150 21.52 31.43 -5.35
N GLU A 151 21.45 32.08 -4.18
CA GLU A 151 20.80 31.53 -2.98
C GLU A 151 19.46 32.22 -2.68
N VAL A 152 19.11 33.28 -3.41
CA VAL A 152 17.92 34.09 -3.15
C VAL A 152 16.84 33.73 -4.16
N ALA A 153 15.67 33.31 -3.65
CA ALA A 153 14.51 33.01 -4.48
C ALA A 153 14.06 34.27 -5.25
N ILE A 154 13.94 34.15 -6.57
CA ILE A 154 13.47 35.23 -7.46
C ILE A 154 11.95 35.33 -7.40
N CYS A 155 11.27 34.19 -7.45
CA CYS A 155 9.82 34.13 -7.47
C CYS A 155 9.29 32.90 -6.74
N THR A 156 8.00 32.93 -6.42
CA THR A 156 7.26 31.80 -5.87
C THR A 156 6.12 31.44 -6.82
N VAL A 157 6.12 30.21 -7.30
CA VAL A 157 5.10 29.63 -8.17
C VAL A 157 4.12 28.84 -7.30
N GLN A 158 2.82 29.05 -7.46
CA GLN A 158 1.80 28.17 -6.88
C GLN A 158 1.28 27.19 -7.92
N LEU A 159 1.35 25.91 -7.58
CA LEU A 159 0.89 24.81 -8.40
C LEU A 159 -0.28 24.10 -7.71
N ARG A 160 -1.26 23.68 -8.50
CA ARG A 160 -2.32 22.78 -8.07
C ARG A 160 -1.97 21.38 -8.52
N VAL A 161 -1.73 20.51 -7.56
CA VAL A 161 -1.48 19.08 -7.78
C VAL A 161 -2.79 18.33 -7.58
N THR A 162 -3.20 17.56 -8.57
CA THR A 162 -4.42 16.72 -8.50
C THR A 162 -4.05 15.27 -8.77
N TYR A 163 -4.33 14.40 -7.80
CA TYR A 163 -4.09 12.97 -7.90
C TYR A 163 -5.41 12.20 -8.10
N VAL A 164 -5.45 11.37 -9.13
CA VAL A 164 -6.56 10.45 -9.44
C VAL A 164 -6.06 9.03 -9.22
N PRO A 165 -6.34 8.41 -8.06
CA PRO A 165 -5.84 7.07 -7.77
C PRO A 165 -6.52 6.01 -8.63
N SER A 166 -5.73 5.05 -9.10
CA SER A 166 -6.22 3.86 -9.78
C SER A 166 -6.97 2.94 -8.82
N ASN A 167 -7.69 1.95 -9.36
CA ASN A 167 -8.28 0.89 -8.55
C ASN A 167 -7.23 0.02 -7.85
N LYS A 168 -6.01 -0.07 -8.43
CA LYS A 168 -4.87 -0.73 -7.81
C LYS A 168 -4.42 0.03 -6.56
N ASP A 169 -4.22 1.34 -6.66
CA ASP A 169 -3.79 2.17 -5.52
C ASP A 169 -4.80 2.12 -4.39
N LYS A 170 -6.10 2.29 -4.72
CA LYS A 170 -7.19 2.22 -3.73
C LYS A 170 -7.19 0.88 -3.00
N ARG A 171 -6.92 -0.20 -3.72
CA ARG A 171 -6.86 -1.56 -3.16
C ARG A 171 -5.64 -1.74 -2.25
N GLU A 172 -4.48 -1.26 -2.67
CA GLU A 172 -3.24 -1.31 -1.88
C GLU A 172 -3.40 -0.53 -0.57
N GLU A 173 -3.91 0.70 -0.62
CA GLU A 173 -4.19 1.51 0.57
C GLU A 173 -5.20 0.82 1.51
N LEU A 174 -6.30 0.28 0.96
CA LEU A 174 -7.28 -0.47 1.76
C LEU A 174 -6.67 -1.73 2.40
N TYR A 175 -5.73 -2.42 1.75
CA TYR A 175 -5.04 -3.55 2.34
C TYR A 175 -4.07 -3.14 3.44
N GLU A 176 -3.36 -2.03 3.28
CA GLU A 176 -2.51 -1.47 4.33
C GLU A 176 -3.34 -1.11 5.56
N GLN A 177 -4.46 -0.42 5.36
CA GLN A 177 -5.42 -0.08 6.41
C GLN A 177 -6.02 -1.35 7.06
N LEU A 178 -6.36 -2.36 6.27
CA LEU A 178 -6.84 -3.64 6.78
C LEU A 178 -5.80 -4.31 7.70
N ASN A 179 -4.54 -4.32 7.28
CA ASN A 179 -3.45 -4.90 8.05
C ASN A 179 -3.25 -4.12 9.36
N LYS A 180 -3.22 -2.79 9.31
CA LYS A 180 -3.10 -1.92 10.48
C LYS A 180 -4.25 -2.12 11.46
N THR A 181 -5.50 -2.13 10.99
CA THR A 181 -6.68 -2.35 11.85
C THR A 181 -6.71 -3.79 12.39
N SER A 182 -6.28 -4.79 11.61
CA SER A 182 -6.15 -6.17 12.09
C SER A 182 -5.12 -6.30 13.20
N GLN A 183 -3.97 -5.64 13.09
CA GLN A 183 -2.95 -5.59 14.14
C GLN A 183 -3.48 -4.88 15.40
N ARG A 184 -4.17 -3.74 15.24
CA ARG A 184 -4.80 -3.02 16.36
C ARG A 184 -5.83 -3.90 17.07
N LYS A 185 -6.69 -4.60 16.33
CA LYS A 185 -7.64 -5.58 16.88
C LYS A 185 -6.92 -6.67 17.68
N ALA A 186 -5.85 -7.26 17.14
CA ALA A 186 -5.10 -8.31 17.82
C ALA A 186 -4.49 -7.81 19.14
N GLN A 187 -3.96 -6.59 19.16
CA GLN A 187 -3.46 -5.94 20.37
C GLN A 187 -4.58 -5.74 21.40
N ALA A 188 -5.73 -5.21 21.01
CA ALA A 188 -6.88 -5.01 21.89
C ALA A 188 -7.42 -6.33 22.48
N VAL A 189 -7.50 -7.40 21.67
CA VAL A 189 -7.86 -8.74 22.15
C VAL A 189 -6.84 -9.29 23.15
N ASN A 190 -5.54 -9.06 22.93
CA ASN A 190 -4.51 -9.47 23.87
C ASN A 190 -4.61 -8.70 25.20
N LYS A 191 -4.91 -7.39 25.17
CA LYS A 191 -5.21 -6.60 26.38
C LYS A 191 -6.40 -7.20 27.14
N LEU A 192 -7.49 -7.54 26.45
CA LEU A 192 -8.66 -8.18 27.07
C LEU A 192 -8.31 -9.50 27.76
N ARG A 193 -7.49 -10.34 27.12
CA ARG A 193 -7.02 -11.59 27.72
C ARG A 193 -6.18 -11.34 28.96
N GLN A 194 -5.30 -10.34 28.95
CA GLN A 194 -4.48 -9.98 30.12
C GLN A 194 -5.34 -9.50 31.28
N VAL A 195 -6.33 -8.65 31.03
CA VAL A 195 -7.26 -8.17 32.06
C VAL A 195 -8.11 -9.32 32.62
N ALA A 196 -8.58 -10.24 31.76
CA ALA A 196 -9.31 -11.43 32.21
C ALA A 196 -8.45 -12.36 33.08
N LEU A 197 -7.17 -12.56 32.71
CA LEU A 197 -6.22 -13.34 33.51
C LEU A 197 -5.93 -12.68 34.86
N ALA A 198 -5.74 -11.36 34.90
CA ALA A 198 -5.55 -10.62 36.15
C ALA A 198 -6.77 -10.74 37.07
N ALA A 199 -7.98 -10.54 36.51
CA ALA A 199 -9.23 -10.71 37.26
C ALA A 199 -9.41 -12.14 37.82
N SER A 200 -8.92 -13.16 37.11
CA SER A 200 -8.96 -14.55 37.59
C SER A 200 -7.97 -14.83 38.72
N ARG A 201 -6.89 -14.06 38.84
CA ARG A 201 -5.86 -14.20 39.88
C ARG A 201 -6.22 -13.47 41.17
N ASP A 202 -6.91 -12.34 41.06
CA ASP A 202 -7.38 -11.56 42.21
C ASP A 202 -8.66 -12.13 42.84
N ALA A 203 -9.24 -13.17 42.24
CA ALA A 203 -10.28 -13.96 42.89
C ALA A 203 -9.67 -14.59 44.16
N PRO A 204 -10.15 -14.22 45.37
CA PRO A 204 -9.54 -14.67 46.60
C PRO A 204 -9.57 -16.20 46.65
N ALA A 205 -8.44 -16.82 46.97
CA ALA A 205 -8.32 -18.24 47.32
C ALA A 205 -9.08 -18.61 48.62
N GLY A 206 -10.06 -17.80 49.03
CA GLY A 206 -10.75 -17.84 50.31
C GLY A 206 -12.26 -18.01 50.16
N SER A 207 -12.69 -19.16 49.62
CA SER A 207 -13.92 -19.86 50.08
C SER A 207 -13.89 -21.35 49.72
N ALA A 208 -12.71 -21.97 49.81
CA ALA A 208 -12.57 -23.43 49.83
C ALA A 208 -12.62 -23.96 51.27
N GLY A 209 -13.76 -23.77 51.90
CA GLY A 209 -14.29 -24.59 52.98
C GLY A 209 -15.80 -24.44 52.86
N GLN A 210 -16.61 -25.43 52.53
CA GLN A 210 -16.51 -26.88 52.71
C GLN A 210 -17.28 -27.60 51.58
N ASN A 211 -16.88 -28.84 51.28
CA ASN A 211 -17.72 -29.88 50.68
C ASN A 211 -18.36 -29.64 49.31
N LYS A 212 -17.57 -29.40 48.26
CA LYS A 212 -18.01 -29.77 46.89
C LYS A 212 -17.31 -31.04 46.46
N LYS A 213 -18.08 -32.14 46.46
CA LYS A 213 -17.72 -33.40 45.80
C LYS A 213 -17.23 -33.07 44.38
N PRO A 214 -16.12 -33.67 43.92
CA PRO A 214 -15.63 -33.43 42.57
C PRO A 214 -16.72 -33.83 41.56
N ALA A 215 -17.21 -32.85 40.79
CA ALA A 215 -18.27 -33.07 39.79
C ALA A 215 -17.81 -33.96 38.62
N VAL A 216 -16.51 -34.23 38.51
CA VAL A 216 -15.95 -35.10 37.50
C VAL A 216 -14.90 -35.98 38.16
N LYS A 217 -15.02 -37.31 37.96
CA LYS A 217 -14.05 -38.28 38.47
C LYS A 217 -12.64 -37.88 38.01
N PRO A 218 -11.65 -37.77 38.91
CA PRO A 218 -10.25 -37.62 38.50
C PRO A 218 -9.89 -38.84 37.63
N GLY A 219 -9.77 -38.62 36.32
CA GLY A 219 -9.62 -39.69 35.33
C GLY A 219 -10.46 -39.53 34.05
N PHE A 220 -11.45 -38.63 34.01
CA PHE A 220 -12.28 -38.45 32.79
C PHE A 220 -11.53 -37.75 31.63
N LEU A 221 -10.49 -36.97 31.94
CA LEU A 221 -9.64 -36.27 30.96
C LEU A 221 -8.27 -36.92 30.77
N ASN A 222 -7.87 -37.88 31.61
CA ASN A 222 -6.68 -38.69 31.40
C ASN A 222 -7.03 -39.90 30.55
N LYS A 223 -7.46 -39.67 29.31
CA LYS A 223 -7.38 -40.76 28.32
C LYS A 223 -5.88 -40.97 28.09
N PRO A 224 -5.32 -42.16 28.37
CA PRO A 224 -3.94 -42.44 27.98
C PRO A 224 -3.83 -42.13 26.49
N ASN A 225 -2.77 -41.41 26.10
CA ASN A 225 -2.50 -41.09 24.70
C ASN A 225 -2.73 -42.36 23.89
N LYS A 226 -3.80 -42.35 23.10
CA LYS A 226 -4.20 -43.50 22.30
C LYS A 226 -3.04 -43.72 21.34
N GLU A 227 -2.34 -44.83 21.48
CA GLU A 227 -1.22 -45.15 20.59
C GLU A 227 -1.73 -45.02 19.14
N PRO A 228 -0.98 -44.31 18.28
CA PRO A 228 -1.44 -44.05 16.92
C PRO A 228 -1.74 -45.39 16.26
N THR A 229 -2.96 -45.53 15.75
CA THR A 229 -3.33 -46.75 15.03
C THR A 229 -2.35 -46.98 13.88
N LYS A 230 -2.07 -48.23 13.50
CA LYS A 230 -1.08 -48.53 12.43
C LYS A 230 -1.35 -47.76 11.12
N MET A 231 -2.61 -47.46 10.83
CA MET A 231 -3.03 -46.64 9.70
C MET A 231 -2.64 -45.17 9.86
N GLU A 232 -2.78 -44.62 11.07
CA GLU A 232 -2.42 -43.25 11.44
C GLU A 232 -0.90 -43.07 11.48
N ALA A 233 -0.16 -44.08 11.94
CA ALA A 233 1.30 -44.14 11.85
C ALA A 233 1.79 -44.21 10.39
N TRP A 234 1.11 -44.99 9.54
CA TRP A 234 1.41 -45.05 8.11
C TRP A 234 1.13 -43.70 7.43
N TYR A 235 -0.04 -43.10 7.67
CA TYR A 235 -0.41 -41.79 7.14
C TYR A 235 0.57 -40.70 7.57
N ASN A 236 0.93 -40.64 8.85
CA ASN A 236 1.89 -39.66 9.36
C ASN A 236 3.28 -39.84 8.73
N ARG A 237 3.66 -41.07 8.37
CA ARG A 237 4.91 -41.38 7.70
C ARG A 237 4.91 -41.01 6.21
N THR A 238 3.79 -41.16 5.49
CA THR A 238 3.72 -40.98 4.04
C THR A 238 3.15 -39.63 3.59
N LEU A 239 2.12 -39.12 4.26
CA LEU A 239 1.35 -37.92 3.88
C LEU A 239 1.26 -36.87 5.00
N GLY A 240 1.74 -37.20 6.21
CA GLY A 240 1.73 -36.33 7.37
C GLY A 240 2.54 -35.04 7.19
N PRO A 241 2.31 -34.05 8.07
CA PRO A 241 3.02 -32.77 8.03
C PRO A 241 4.55 -32.91 8.13
N ASP A 242 5.03 -33.98 8.79
CA ASP A 242 6.45 -34.30 8.90
C ASP A 242 6.97 -35.30 7.86
N SER A 243 6.12 -35.76 6.93
CA SER A 243 6.53 -36.72 5.92
C SER A 243 7.61 -36.15 4.98
N LEU A 244 8.60 -36.99 4.67
CA LEU A 244 9.67 -36.67 3.71
C LEU A 244 9.09 -36.32 2.34
N LEU A 245 7.99 -36.95 1.94
CA LEU A 245 7.34 -36.72 0.65
C LEU A 245 6.83 -35.28 0.54
N ARG A 246 6.25 -34.73 1.61
CA ARG A 246 5.75 -33.35 1.65
C ARG A 246 6.85 -32.32 1.81
N LYS A 247 7.97 -32.67 2.47
CA LYS A 247 9.17 -31.82 2.55
C LYS A 247 9.95 -31.77 1.22
N LEU A 248 9.91 -32.84 0.43
CA LEU A 248 10.58 -32.92 -0.88
C LEU A 248 9.71 -32.42 -2.04
N PHE A 249 8.38 -32.40 -1.91
CA PHE A 249 7.46 -31.99 -2.97
C PHE A 249 7.70 -30.55 -3.50
N PRO A 250 7.95 -29.52 -2.67
CA PRO A 250 8.22 -28.16 -3.17
C PRO A 250 9.52 -28.10 -3.96
N VAL A 251 10.54 -28.84 -3.50
CA VAL A 251 11.86 -28.90 -4.15
C VAL A 251 11.74 -29.62 -5.50
N ALA A 252 11.09 -30.79 -5.53
CA ALA A 252 10.87 -31.56 -6.76
C ALA A 252 10.03 -30.78 -7.79
N LYS A 253 9.02 -30.01 -7.35
CA LYS A 253 8.19 -29.19 -8.24
C LYS A 253 9.02 -28.14 -8.99
N ASN A 254 9.96 -27.48 -8.30
CA ASN A 254 10.85 -26.50 -8.91
C ASN A 254 11.79 -27.14 -9.93
N TYR A 255 12.32 -28.34 -9.63
CA TYR A 255 13.16 -29.07 -10.59
C TYR A 255 12.38 -29.54 -11.82
N VAL A 256 11.16 -30.06 -11.66
CA VAL A 256 10.31 -30.47 -12.79
C VAL A 256 9.95 -29.27 -13.66
N LEU A 257 9.66 -28.10 -13.06
CA LEU A 257 9.40 -26.87 -13.81
C LEU A 257 10.65 -26.41 -14.57
N PHE A 258 11.82 -26.38 -13.91
CA PHE A 258 13.07 -25.96 -14.52
C PHE A 258 13.49 -26.88 -15.67
N PHE A 259 13.54 -28.19 -15.45
CA PHE A 259 13.90 -29.14 -16.50
C PHE A 259 12.84 -29.25 -17.60
N GLY A 260 11.56 -29.06 -17.27
CA GLY A 260 10.49 -28.97 -18.26
C GLY A 260 10.67 -27.79 -19.19
N ILE A 261 10.98 -26.60 -18.66
CA ILE A 261 11.26 -25.40 -19.45
C ILE A 261 12.51 -25.60 -20.32
N VAL A 262 13.61 -26.09 -19.75
CA VAL A 262 14.85 -26.37 -20.49
C VAL A 262 14.61 -27.38 -21.62
N GLY A 263 13.82 -28.43 -21.37
CA GLY A 263 13.44 -29.40 -22.40
C GLY A 263 12.64 -28.77 -23.54
N VAL A 264 11.66 -27.92 -23.23
CA VAL A 264 10.88 -27.21 -24.27
C VAL A 264 11.77 -26.29 -25.10
N PHE A 265 12.69 -25.54 -24.48
CA PHE A 265 13.64 -24.69 -25.20
C PHE A 265 14.61 -25.49 -26.06
N HIS A 266 15.10 -26.63 -25.57
CA HIS A 266 16.03 -27.47 -26.35
C HIS A 266 15.34 -28.07 -27.59
N PHE A 267 14.08 -28.50 -27.50
CA PHE A 267 13.37 -29.06 -28.65
C PHE A 267 12.85 -28.01 -29.62
N LYS A 268 12.44 -26.82 -29.16
CA LYS A 268 12.00 -25.73 -30.05
C LYS A 268 13.15 -24.89 -30.63
N GLY A 269 14.33 -24.91 -30.03
CA GLY A 269 15.50 -24.19 -30.52
C GLY A 269 15.94 -24.62 -31.92
N GLN A 270 15.74 -25.89 -32.30
CA GLN A 270 16.03 -26.35 -33.66
C GLN A 270 15.04 -25.81 -34.71
N ALA A 271 13.79 -25.50 -34.33
CA ALA A 271 12.80 -24.91 -35.23
C ALA A 271 12.95 -23.39 -35.38
N LEU A 272 13.69 -22.74 -34.48
CA LEU A 272 13.97 -21.30 -34.48
C LEU A 272 15.40 -20.97 -34.93
N ALA A 273 16.19 -21.97 -35.31
CA ALA A 273 17.50 -21.74 -35.89
C ALA A 273 17.34 -21.01 -37.23
N LEU A 274 17.85 -19.78 -37.31
CA LEU A 274 17.88 -19.01 -38.54
C LEU A 274 18.57 -19.82 -39.64
N PRO A 275 18.08 -19.77 -40.89
CA PRO A 275 18.73 -20.46 -42.00
C PRO A 275 20.19 -19.99 -42.11
N PRO A 276 21.13 -20.88 -42.47
CA PRO A 276 22.54 -20.52 -42.60
C PRO A 276 22.70 -19.37 -43.61
N PRO A 277 23.59 -18.40 -43.33
CA PRO A 277 23.82 -17.28 -44.23
C PRO A 277 24.34 -17.79 -45.58
N VAL A 278 23.68 -17.33 -46.65
CA VAL A 278 24.06 -17.55 -48.05
C VAL A 278 25.08 -16.52 -48.51
#